data_AF-A0A835YHL3-F1
#
_entry.id   AF-A0A835YHL3-F1
#
_cell.length_a   1.000
_cell.length_b   1.000
_cell.length_c   1.000
_cell.angle_alpha   90.00
_cell.angle_beta   90.00
_cell.angle_gamma   90.00
#
_symmetry.space_group_name_H-M   'P 1'
#
loop_
_entity.id
_entity.type
_entity.pdbx_description
1 polymer ?
#
loop_
_entity_poly.entity_id
_entity_poly.type
_entity_poly.pdbx_seq_one_letter_code
_entity_poly.pdbx_strand_id
1 'polypeptide(L)'
;MATRRRPQHVVAELEATLEVLRKEWKRVEDENMRLKTRVTVLEAVIPVRNGPQRFRQPSPPSGPEVDAAILANLLQLADLGCMDPSPDSQPNFGTCSQPDASTCCTSEDSADSADAGERVGSPPSRPSPSPTGFYPGCSNRPTPTEAISGSSGGPQRSLGYCHLASTAAREAKWVDVYKNWLRDAALLVAAYDARPSEMYIKRIDEAFAKRKVDQDTLCISHPELISNMMVINLETGEEEAPPDNFWETVVQGLKLSPQQIAASRTALQLYREKMQVVLAERRTLAAQLDSCMGLLAREEAGGVAVPGSRRREQLTLEMDEVSSALDENVAAEGRTTALARDLLRSNIFSAMEVARISILSYPYFPDCLAVITSIANTQM
;
A
#
# COMPACT_ATOMS: atom_id res chain seq x y z
N MET A 1 -6.94 -61.73 -1.69
CA MET A 1 -6.39 -62.06 -3.02
C MET A 1 -5.75 -60.80 -3.60
N ALA A 2 -4.43 -60.72 -3.65
CA ALA A 2 -3.72 -59.59 -4.23
C ALA A 2 -3.79 -59.68 -5.76
N THR A 3 -4.50 -58.74 -6.39
CA THR A 3 -4.56 -58.63 -7.85
C THR A 3 -3.17 -58.26 -8.38
N ARG A 4 -2.53 -59.20 -9.09
CA ARG A 4 -1.27 -58.94 -9.82
C ARG A 4 -1.55 -57.81 -10.83
N ARG A 5 -1.06 -56.60 -10.55
CA ARG A 5 -1.05 -55.50 -11.53
C ARG A 5 -0.29 -55.97 -12.77
N ARG A 6 -0.89 -55.77 -13.95
CA ARG A 6 -0.26 -56.15 -15.23
C ARG A 6 1.03 -55.33 -15.40
N PRO A 7 2.15 -55.93 -15.83
CA PRO A 7 3.43 -55.23 -15.96
C PRO A 7 3.36 -53.98 -16.86
N GLN A 8 2.46 -53.97 -17.85
CA GLN A 8 2.21 -52.81 -18.71
C GLN A 8 1.72 -51.56 -17.95
N HIS A 9 0.92 -51.74 -16.89
CA HIS A 9 0.44 -50.61 -16.08
C HIS A 9 1.57 -49.98 -15.27
N VAL A 10 2.53 -50.80 -14.81
CA VAL A 10 3.67 -50.31 -14.04
C VAL A 10 4.60 -49.48 -14.95
N VAL A 11 4.80 -49.90 -16.20
CA VAL A 11 5.61 -49.14 -17.16
C VAL A 11 4.98 -47.77 -17.46
N ALA A 12 3.68 -47.71 -17.74
CA ALA A 12 2.99 -46.44 -18.00
C ALA A 12 3.01 -45.48 -16.80
N GLU A 13 2.88 -46.01 -15.58
CA GLU A 13 2.96 -45.23 -14.34
C GLU A 13 4.37 -44.64 -14.13
N LEU A 14 5.41 -45.42 -14.44
CA LEU A 14 6.81 -44.96 -14.38
C LEU A 14 7.12 -43.91 -15.46
N GLU A 15 6.61 -44.08 -16.68
CA GLU A 15 6.75 -43.09 -17.76
C GLU A 15 6.11 -41.75 -17.39
N ALA A 16 4.89 -41.78 -16.84
CA ALA A 16 4.22 -40.57 -16.35
C ALA A 16 5.02 -39.89 -15.22
N THR A 17 5.57 -40.67 -14.30
CA THR A 17 6.40 -40.16 -13.20
C THR A 17 7.69 -39.52 -13.72
N LEU A 18 8.35 -40.14 -14.69
CA LEU A 18 9.55 -39.58 -15.34
C LEU A 18 9.25 -38.25 -16.03
N GLU A 19 8.09 -38.11 -16.68
CA GLU A 19 7.71 -36.87 -17.34
C GLU A 19 7.44 -35.74 -16.34
N VAL A 20 6.80 -36.03 -15.22
CA VAL A 20 6.61 -35.07 -14.12
C VAL A 20 7.97 -34.62 -13.57
N LEU A 21 8.88 -35.57 -13.29
CA LEU A 21 10.22 -35.27 -12.78
C LEU A 21 11.06 -34.46 -13.77
N ARG A 22 10.94 -34.69 -15.09
CA ARG A 22 11.62 -33.88 -16.11
C ARG A 22 11.13 -32.43 -16.12
N LYS A 23 9.82 -32.21 -16.00
CA LYS A 23 9.24 -30.86 -15.94
C LYS A 23 9.68 -30.13 -14.67
N GLU A 24 9.69 -30.82 -13.54
CA GLU A 24 10.15 -30.27 -12.27
C GLU A 24 11.64 -29.93 -12.30
N TRP A 25 12.47 -30.83 -12.85
CA TRP A 25 13.90 -30.57 -13.02
C TRP A 25 14.17 -29.37 -13.92
N LYS A 26 13.45 -29.25 -15.05
CA LYS A 26 13.57 -28.08 -15.94
C LYS A 26 13.19 -26.78 -15.23
N ARG A 27 12.13 -26.77 -14.43
CA ARG A 27 11.74 -25.62 -13.61
C ARG A 27 12.82 -25.23 -12.60
N VAL A 28 13.46 -26.20 -11.97
CA VAL A 28 14.56 -25.98 -11.03
C VAL A 28 15.81 -25.47 -11.76
N GLU A 29 16.12 -26.00 -12.95
CA GLU A 29 17.20 -25.53 -13.82
C GLU A 29 17.02 -24.04 -14.17
N ASP A 30 15.80 -23.66 -14.60
CA ASP A 30 15.46 -22.28 -14.97
C ASP A 30 15.59 -21.32 -13.77
N GLU A 31 15.11 -21.73 -12.58
CA GLU A 31 15.25 -20.92 -11.36
C GLU A 31 16.72 -20.83 -10.90
N ASN A 32 17.49 -21.92 -11.04
CA ASN A 32 18.92 -21.92 -10.74
C ASN A 32 19.69 -20.96 -11.67
N MET A 33 19.40 -20.97 -12.97
CA MET A 33 19.95 -20.00 -13.90
C MET A 33 19.58 -18.56 -13.51
N ARG A 34 18.32 -18.31 -13.15
CA ARG A 34 17.85 -16.99 -12.69
C ARG A 34 18.63 -16.52 -11.44
N LEU A 35 18.82 -17.40 -10.47
CA LEU A 35 19.56 -17.09 -9.24
C LEU A 35 21.04 -16.86 -9.51
N LYS A 36 21.69 -17.67 -10.36
CA LYS A 36 23.08 -17.45 -10.79
C LYS A 36 23.26 -16.07 -11.41
N THR A 37 22.38 -15.67 -12.33
CA THR A 37 22.41 -14.33 -12.92
C THR A 37 22.27 -13.24 -11.87
N ARG A 38 21.40 -13.40 -10.87
CA ARG A 38 21.26 -12.44 -9.76
C ARG A 38 22.51 -12.36 -8.88
N VAL A 39 23.14 -13.49 -8.58
CA VAL A 39 24.39 -13.52 -7.81
C VAL A 39 25.49 -12.79 -8.57
N THR A 40 25.65 -13.05 -9.88
CA THR A 40 26.63 -12.34 -10.72
C THR A 40 26.41 -10.83 -10.72
N VAL A 41 25.15 -10.36 -10.78
CA VAL A 41 24.83 -8.93 -10.68
C VAL A 41 25.18 -8.37 -9.31
N LEU A 42 24.85 -9.08 -8.22
CA LEU A 42 25.19 -8.64 -6.87
C LEU A 42 26.71 -8.59 -6.65
N GLU A 43 27.46 -9.59 -7.13
CA GLU A 43 28.92 -9.62 -7.08
C GLU A 43 29.55 -8.46 -7.86
N ALA A 44 28.93 -8.01 -8.96
CA ALA A 44 29.36 -6.81 -9.69
C ALA A 44 29.03 -5.50 -8.95
N VAL A 45 27.90 -5.44 -8.23
CA VAL A 45 27.43 -4.22 -7.54
C VAL A 45 28.08 -4.03 -6.16
N ILE A 46 28.40 -5.11 -5.43
CA ILE A 46 28.97 -5.05 -4.06
C ILE A 46 30.29 -4.25 -4.01
N PRO A 47 31.26 -4.41 -4.92
CA PRO A 47 32.49 -3.62 -4.93
C PRO A 47 32.25 -2.13 -5.12
N VAL A 48 31.26 -1.75 -5.94
CA VAL A 48 30.86 -0.35 -6.17
C VAL A 48 30.21 0.26 -4.93
N ARG A 49 29.44 -0.54 -4.17
CA ARG A 49 28.85 -0.10 -2.90
C ARG A 49 29.89 0.02 -1.78
N ASN A 50 30.93 -0.81 -1.79
CA ASN A 50 31.92 -0.90 -0.70
C ASN A 50 33.19 -0.07 -0.93
N GLY A 51 33.43 0.42 -2.15
CA GLY A 51 34.47 1.41 -2.43
C GLY A 51 33.85 2.68 -2.99
N PRO A 52 33.75 3.84 -2.29
CA PRO A 52 34.47 4.22 -1.07
C PRO A 52 33.74 5.18 -0.08
N GLN A 53 33.80 4.86 1.22
CA GLN A 53 33.86 5.88 2.30
C GLN A 53 35.25 6.60 2.36
N ARG A 54 36.14 6.35 1.38
CA ARG A 54 37.47 6.96 1.24
C ARG A 54 37.53 8.25 0.40
N PHE A 55 36.44 8.72 -0.22
CA PHE A 55 36.45 10.05 -0.88
C PHE A 55 36.29 11.20 0.14
N ARG A 56 37.28 11.33 1.02
CA ARG A 56 37.59 12.57 1.75
C ARG A 56 39.11 12.79 1.79
N GLN A 57 39.79 12.56 0.68
CA GLN A 57 41.12 13.11 0.44
C GLN A 57 41.25 13.56 -1.02
N PRO A 58 41.68 14.80 -1.29
CA PRO A 58 41.95 15.27 -2.63
C PRO A 58 43.33 14.73 -3.08
N SER A 59 43.33 13.82 -4.05
CA SER A 59 44.54 13.41 -4.76
C SER A 59 44.37 13.60 -6.27
N PRO A 60 45.46 13.84 -7.02
CA PRO A 60 45.41 14.35 -8.39
C PRO A 60 45.03 13.27 -9.42
N PRO A 61 44.68 13.68 -10.66
CA PRO A 61 44.08 12.80 -11.66
C PRO A 61 45.15 11.97 -12.39
N SER A 62 45.03 10.64 -12.34
CA SER A 62 45.72 9.75 -13.29
C SER A 62 45.12 8.33 -13.32
N GLY A 63 44.05 8.16 -14.12
CA GLY A 63 43.56 6.89 -14.74
C GLY A 63 43.33 5.65 -13.85
N PRO A 64 42.94 4.49 -14.43
CA PRO A 64 42.42 4.23 -15.77
C PRO A 64 40.89 4.02 -15.77
N GLU A 65 40.32 4.23 -16.94
CA GLU A 65 38.91 4.06 -17.32
C GLU A 65 38.52 2.59 -17.18
N VAL A 66 37.63 2.26 -16.23
CA VAL A 66 37.03 0.93 -16.11
C VAL A 66 35.75 0.92 -16.92
N ASP A 67 35.70 -0.02 -17.88
CA ASP A 67 34.78 -0.11 -19.01
C ASP A 67 33.29 0.07 -18.67
N ALA A 68 32.77 1.26 -18.94
CA ALA A 68 31.33 1.55 -19.03
C ALA A 68 30.60 0.64 -20.05
N ALA A 69 31.35 0.01 -20.97
CA ALA A 69 30.83 -0.94 -21.95
C ALA A 69 30.33 -2.26 -21.32
N ILE A 70 30.91 -2.71 -20.20
CA ILE A 70 30.52 -3.96 -19.53
C ILE A 70 29.14 -3.81 -18.87
N LEU A 71 28.89 -2.66 -18.23
CA LEU A 71 27.59 -2.31 -17.64
C LEU A 71 26.50 -2.11 -18.70
N ALA A 72 26.85 -1.61 -19.89
CA ALA A 72 25.91 -1.46 -21.00
C ALA A 72 25.48 -2.82 -21.59
N ASN A 73 26.39 -3.78 -21.72
CA ASN A 73 26.08 -5.12 -22.22
C ASN A 73 25.25 -5.96 -21.22
N LEU A 74 25.44 -5.77 -19.91
CA LEU A 74 24.63 -6.44 -18.87
C LEU A 74 23.17 -5.97 -18.84
N LEU A 75 22.91 -4.69 -19.16
CA LEU A 75 21.55 -4.16 -19.27
C LEU A 75 20.81 -4.66 -20.51
N GLN A 76 21.51 -4.93 -21.62
CA GLN A 76 20.92 -5.50 -22.84
C GLN A 76 20.55 -6.99 -22.71
N LEU A 77 21.26 -7.76 -21.88
CA LEU A 77 20.95 -9.17 -21.62
C LEU A 77 19.70 -9.36 -20.74
N ALA A 78 19.34 -8.36 -19.93
CA ALA A 78 18.13 -8.39 -19.12
C ALA A 78 16.84 -8.16 -19.95
N ASP A 79 16.96 -7.55 -21.15
CA ASP A 79 15.82 -7.22 -22.03
C ASP A 79 15.44 -8.38 -22.97
N LEU A 80 16.29 -9.40 -23.12
CA LEU A 80 16.07 -10.57 -23.99
C LEU A 80 15.28 -11.71 -23.32
N GLY A 81 14.83 -11.54 -22.07
CA GLY A 81 14.06 -12.54 -21.31
C GLY A 81 12.55 -12.52 -21.51
N CYS A 82 12.00 -11.53 -22.23
CA CYS A 82 10.58 -11.48 -22.58
C CYS A 82 10.32 -12.34 -23.83
N MET A 83 10.20 -13.65 -23.64
CA MET A 83 9.58 -14.54 -24.64
C MET A 83 8.09 -14.19 -24.75
N ASP A 84 7.69 -13.76 -25.95
CA ASP A 84 6.29 -13.55 -26.35
C ASP A 84 5.44 -14.81 -26.08
N PRO A 85 4.26 -14.70 -25.44
CA PRO A 85 3.29 -15.77 -25.46
C PRO A 85 2.65 -15.87 -26.85
N SER A 86 2.75 -17.06 -27.43
CA SER A 86 2.13 -17.51 -28.68
C SER A 86 0.66 -17.06 -28.83
N PRO A 87 0.21 -16.57 -30.02
CA PRO A 87 -1.11 -15.97 -30.20
C PRO A 87 -2.31 -16.94 -30.31
N ASP A 88 -2.13 -18.24 -30.10
CA ASP A 88 -3.19 -19.24 -30.30
C ASP A 88 -3.81 -19.69 -28.97
N SER A 89 -4.66 -18.86 -28.37
CA SER A 89 -5.71 -19.28 -27.39
C SER A 89 -6.61 -18.10 -27.02
N GLN A 90 -7.57 -17.75 -27.88
CA GLN A 90 -8.72 -16.94 -27.47
C GLN A 90 -9.85 -17.84 -26.97
N PRO A 91 -10.39 -17.65 -25.74
CA PRO A 91 -11.72 -18.11 -25.40
C PRO A 91 -12.76 -17.09 -25.91
N ASN A 92 -13.63 -17.59 -26.77
CA ASN A 92 -14.79 -16.92 -27.32
C ASN A 92 -15.79 -16.56 -26.20
N PHE A 93 -15.96 -15.27 -25.88
CA PHE A 93 -17.05 -14.79 -25.02
C PHE A 93 -17.95 -13.84 -25.79
N GLY A 94 -19.25 -14.14 -25.71
CA GLY A 94 -20.30 -13.63 -26.56
C GLY A 94 -20.57 -12.14 -26.45
N THR A 95 -20.91 -11.60 -27.60
CA THR A 95 -21.51 -10.30 -27.87
C THR A 95 -22.78 -10.07 -27.05
N CYS A 96 -22.83 -8.95 -26.33
CA CYS A 96 -24.08 -8.35 -25.86
C CYS A 96 -24.15 -6.91 -26.37
N SER A 97 -25.24 -6.61 -27.07
CA SER A 97 -25.50 -5.43 -27.87
C SER A 97 -25.58 -4.14 -27.04
N GLN A 98 -24.99 -3.06 -27.55
CA GLN A 98 -25.34 -1.68 -27.19
C GLN A 98 -26.33 -1.12 -28.21
N PRO A 99 -27.28 -0.26 -27.82
CA PRO A 99 -28.01 0.60 -28.74
C PRO A 99 -27.37 2.00 -28.82
N ASP A 100 -27.52 2.55 -30.02
CA ASP A 100 -27.08 3.84 -30.52
C ASP A 100 -27.62 5.05 -29.75
N ALA A 101 -26.82 6.12 -29.68
CA ALA A 101 -27.31 7.50 -29.78
C ALA A 101 -26.18 8.44 -30.22
N SER A 102 -26.11 8.64 -31.53
CA SER A 102 -25.49 9.80 -32.19
C SER A 102 -26.32 11.05 -31.94
N THR A 103 -25.70 12.20 -31.66
CA THR A 103 -26.10 13.52 -32.17
C THR A 103 -24.97 14.53 -31.97
N CYS A 104 -24.42 15.00 -33.09
CA CYS A 104 -23.56 16.18 -33.20
C CYS A 104 -24.36 17.47 -32.92
N CYS A 105 -23.69 18.52 -32.45
CA CYS A 105 -23.82 19.87 -33.00
C CYS A 105 -22.66 20.77 -32.52
N THR A 106 -22.09 21.45 -33.51
CA THR A 106 -21.16 22.58 -33.47
C THR A 106 -21.76 23.81 -32.78
N SER A 107 -20.91 24.72 -32.27
CA SER A 107 -20.93 26.17 -32.57
C SER A 107 -19.87 26.91 -31.75
N GLU A 108 -19.09 27.71 -32.47
CA GLU A 108 -18.24 28.82 -32.01
C GLU A 108 -19.13 30.01 -31.58
N ASP A 109 -18.74 30.79 -30.58
CA ASP A 109 -18.51 32.25 -30.73
C ASP A 109 -18.17 32.98 -29.41
N SER A 110 -17.03 33.67 -29.45
CA SER A 110 -16.81 35.11 -29.22
C SER A 110 -17.31 35.86 -27.96
N ALA A 111 -16.34 36.55 -27.35
CA ALA A 111 -16.34 37.94 -26.82
C ALA A 111 -17.38 38.36 -25.77
N ASP A 112 -16.95 38.81 -24.59
CA ASP A 112 -16.50 40.20 -24.33
C ASP A 112 -16.30 40.43 -22.83
N SER A 113 -15.27 41.21 -22.48
CA SER A 113 -14.85 41.47 -21.10
C SER A 113 -15.15 42.92 -20.71
N ALA A 114 -15.97 43.04 -19.65
CA ALA A 114 -15.98 44.04 -18.58
C ALA A 114 -16.07 45.54 -18.90
N ASP A 115 -17.27 46.08 -18.66
CA ASP A 115 -17.53 47.47 -18.25
C ASP A 115 -17.76 47.55 -16.73
N ALA A 116 -17.46 48.72 -16.17
CA ALA A 116 -17.36 49.02 -14.75
C ALA A 116 -18.72 49.27 -14.07
N GLY A 117 -18.79 49.01 -12.76
CA GLY A 117 -19.94 49.40 -11.94
C GLY A 117 -19.77 49.13 -10.44
N GLU A 118 -19.40 50.18 -9.69
CA GLU A 118 -19.55 50.26 -8.24
C GLU A 118 -21.00 50.05 -7.79
N ARG A 119 -21.21 49.29 -6.70
CA ARG A 119 -22.13 49.67 -5.59
C ARG A 119 -22.06 48.73 -4.37
N VAL A 120 -21.61 49.32 -3.26
CA VAL A 120 -22.19 49.32 -1.90
C VAL A 120 -22.95 48.07 -1.39
N GLY A 121 -22.34 47.40 -0.41
CA GLY A 121 -22.93 47.11 0.90
C GLY A 121 -23.84 45.87 1.07
N SER A 122 -23.31 44.80 1.66
CA SER A 122 -24.04 43.84 2.51
C SER A 122 -23.07 42.97 3.35
N PRO A 123 -23.47 42.51 4.55
CA PRO A 123 -22.61 41.78 5.49
C PRO A 123 -22.41 40.30 5.10
N PRO A 124 -21.32 39.62 5.55
CA PRO A 124 -20.97 38.28 5.09
C PRO A 124 -21.85 37.20 5.73
N SER A 125 -22.66 36.56 4.90
CA SER A 125 -23.27 35.25 5.18
C SER A 125 -22.19 34.16 5.14
N ARG A 126 -22.15 33.34 6.19
CA ARG A 126 -21.34 32.11 6.29
C ARG A 126 -21.52 31.24 5.03
N PRO A 127 -20.45 30.77 4.37
CA PRO A 127 -20.57 29.78 3.31
C PRO A 127 -20.82 28.39 3.89
N SER A 128 -21.93 27.78 3.45
CA SER A 128 -22.14 26.33 3.49
C SER A 128 -21.08 25.61 2.64
N PRO A 129 -20.51 24.49 3.10
CA PRO A 129 -19.67 23.65 2.27
C PRO A 129 -20.52 22.78 1.34
N SER A 130 -20.39 23.02 0.03
CA SER A 130 -20.83 22.08 -1.01
C SER A 130 -19.80 20.95 -1.19
N PRO A 131 -20.22 19.75 -1.63
CA PRO A 131 -19.47 18.51 -1.45
C PRO A 131 -18.37 18.36 -2.50
N THR A 132 -17.14 18.12 -2.04
CA THR A 132 -16.01 17.76 -2.91
C THR A 132 -15.68 16.29 -2.66
N GLY A 133 -15.74 15.48 -3.73
CA GLY A 133 -15.04 14.19 -3.87
C GLY A 133 -15.26 13.15 -2.77
N PHE A 134 -16.36 12.41 -2.85
CA PHE A 134 -16.56 11.16 -2.11
C PHE A 134 -15.51 10.12 -2.53
N TYR A 135 -14.66 9.70 -1.59
CA TYR A 135 -14.17 8.32 -1.56
C TYR A 135 -15.14 7.54 -0.66
N PRO A 136 -15.74 6.43 -1.10
CA PRO A 136 -16.60 5.63 -0.24
C PRO A 136 -15.73 5.03 0.88
N GLY A 137 -16.00 5.48 2.11
CA GLY A 137 -15.46 4.86 3.31
C GLY A 137 -16.02 3.45 3.44
N CYS A 138 -15.15 2.45 3.39
CA CYS A 138 -15.51 1.07 3.67
C CYS A 138 -15.64 0.90 5.19
N SER A 139 -16.86 1.06 5.71
CA SER A 139 -17.26 0.50 7.00
C SER A 139 -18.43 -0.45 6.75
N ASN A 140 -18.10 -1.67 6.29
CA ASN A 140 -19.06 -2.77 6.18
C ASN A 140 -18.69 -3.81 7.23
N ARG A 141 -19.11 -3.58 8.48
CA ARG A 141 -19.22 -4.63 9.48
C ARG A 141 -20.66 -5.16 9.43
N PRO A 142 -20.90 -6.45 9.14
CA PRO A 142 -22.25 -7.00 9.21
C PRO A 142 -22.71 -7.00 10.67
N THR A 143 -23.82 -6.31 10.94
CA THR A 143 -24.56 -6.41 12.20
C THR A 143 -25.19 -7.80 12.30
N PRO A 144 -25.02 -8.51 13.44
CA PRO A 144 -25.71 -9.77 13.65
C PRO A 144 -27.14 -9.48 14.11
N THR A 145 -28.10 -9.54 13.19
CA THR A 145 -29.52 -9.52 13.56
C THR A 145 -29.88 -10.85 14.21
N GLU A 146 -30.15 -10.81 15.51
CA GLU A 146 -30.66 -11.93 16.29
C GLU A 146 -32.00 -12.42 15.72
N ALA A 147 -32.04 -13.69 15.35
CA ALA A 147 -33.27 -14.47 15.27
C ALA A 147 -33.17 -15.59 16.30
N ILE A 148 -33.72 -15.34 17.49
CA ILE A 148 -33.97 -16.38 18.49
C ILE A 148 -35.28 -17.09 18.12
N SER A 149 -35.18 -18.30 17.58
CA SER A 149 -36.16 -19.36 17.83
C SER A 149 -35.52 -20.72 17.61
N GLY A 150 -35.60 -21.54 18.66
CA GLY A 150 -34.69 -22.65 18.91
C GLY A 150 -34.82 -23.84 17.98
N SER A 151 -33.75 -24.64 17.94
CA SER A 151 -33.83 -26.09 17.98
C SER A 151 -32.44 -26.67 18.25
N SER A 152 -32.45 -27.75 19.01
CA SER A 152 -31.34 -28.50 19.57
C SER A 152 -30.32 -29.05 18.56
N GLY A 153 -29.03 -28.99 18.93
CA GLY A 153 -28.02 -30.01 18.61
C GLY A 153 -27.54 -30.09 17.16
N GLY A 154 -26.67 -29.16 16.74
CA GLY A 154 -25.92 -29.26 15.48
C GLY A 154 -24.43 -28.97 15.68
N PRO A 155 -23.53 -29.61 14.90
CA PRO A 155 -22.08 -29.49 15.09
C PRO A 155 -21.58 -28.12 14.58
N GLN A 156 -21.66 -27.10 15.43
CA GLN A 156 -20.97 -25.82 15.25
C GLN A 156 -19.49 -25.98 15.61
N ARG A 157 -18.57 -25.91 14.63
CA ARG A 157 -17.17 -25.42 14.84
C ARG A 157 -16.23 -25.33 13.62
N SER A 158 -16.67 -25.28 12.35
CA SER A 158 -15.71 -25.19 11.21
C SER A 158 -15.64 -23.86 10.42
N LEU A 159 -16.46 -22.85 10.72
CA LEU A 159 -16.52 -21.64 9.87
C LEU A 159 -15.34 -20.65 10.03
N GLY A 160 -14.53 -20.75 11.09
CA GLY A 160 -13.42 -19.81 11.33
C GLY A 160 -12.17 -20.04 10.47
N TYR A 161 -11.91 -21.28 10.05
CA TYR A 161 -10.64 -21.62 9.37
C TYR A 161 -10.58 -21.15 7.92
N CYS A 162 -11.72 -21.00 7.23
CA CYS A 162 -11.76 -20.56 5.84
C CYS A 162 -11.36 -19.07 5.67
N HIS A 163 -11.64 -18.23 6.66
CA HIS A 163 -11.33 -16.80 6.57
C HIS A 163 -9.83 -16.52 6.73
N LEU A 164 -9.16 -17.22 7.66
CA LEU A 164 -7.73 -17.05 7.95
C LEU A 164 -6.84 -17.53 6.81
N ALA A 165 -7.18 -18.65 6.16
CA ALA A 165 -6.45 -19.11 4.98
C ALA A 165 -6.54 -18.10 3.82
N SER A 166 -7.65 -17.36 3.74
CA SER A 166 -7.86 -16.34 2.71
C SER A 166 -7.05 -15.06 2.98
N THR A 167 -6.88 -14.64 4.23
CA THR A 167 -6.08 -13.45 4.57
C THR A 167 -4.61 -13.67 4.28
N ALA A 168 -4.03 -14.80 4.72
CA ALA A 168 -2.62 -15.11 4.49
C ALA A 168 -2.25 -15.17 2.99
N ALA A 169 -3.12 -15.74 2.15
CA ALA A 169 -2.90 -15.79 0.71
C ALA A 169 -2.92 -14.39 0.05
N ARG A 170 -3.75 -13.48 0.57
CA ARG A 170 -3.84 -12.09 0.09
C ARG A 170 -2.65 -11.25 0.53
N GLU A 171 -2.21 -11.42 1.77
CA GLU A 171 -0.99 -10.80 2.30
C GLU A 171 0.22 -11.24 1.48
N ALA A 172 0.37 -12.54 1.22
CA ALA A 172 1.43 -13.06 0.36
C ALA A 172 1.41 -12.44 -1.04
N LYS A 173 0.23 -12.37 -1.67
CA LYS A 173 0.08 -11.73 -2.99
C LYS A 173 0.46 -10.26 -2.97
N TRP A 174 0.09 -9.52 -1.93
CA TRP A 174 0.45 -8.11 -1.80
C TRP A 174 1.96 -7.94 -1.60
N VAL A 175 2.59 -8.77 -0.77
CA VAL A 175 4.04 -8.78 -0.55
C VAL A 175 4.78 -9.05 -1.86
N ASP A 176 4.28 -9.98 -2.69
CA ASP A 176 4.84 -10.25 -4.01
C ASP A 176 4.74 -9.04 -4.96
N VAL A 177 3.59 -8.38 -5.02
CA VAL A 177 3.39 -7.14 -5.79
C VAL A 177 4.38 -6.06 -5.33
N TYR A 178 4.52 -5.88 -4.02
CA TYR A 178 5.43 -4.87 -3.47
C TYR A 178 6.91 -5.20 -3.73
N LYS A 179 7.31 -6.48 -3.58
CA LYS A 179 8.67 -6.94 -3.91
C LYS A 179 8.99 -6.79 -5.39
N ASN A 180 8.04 -7.02 -6.29
CA ASN A 180 8.21 -6.77 -7.72
C ASN A 180 8.47 -5.28 -7.98
N TRP A 181 7.65 -4.40 -7.39
CA TRP A 181 7.86 -2.95 -7.44
C TRP A 181 9.26 -2.54 -6.95
N LEU A 182 9.72 -3.09 -5.83
CA LEU A 182 11.04 -2.76 -5.29
C LEU A 182 12.18 -3.12 -6.25
N ARG A 183 12.07 -4.26 -6.96
CA ARG A 183 13.07 -4.67 -7.94
C ARG A 183 13.11 -3.70 -9.13
N ASP A 184 11.94 -3.38 -9.69
CA ASP A 184 11.83 -2.45 -10.81
C ASP A 184 12.35 -1.06 -10.43
N ALA A 185 11.93 -0.55 -9.27
CA ALA A 185 12.39 0.73 -8.73
C ALA A 185 13.92 0.73 -8.51
N ALA A 186 14.49 -0.32 -7.93
CA ALA A 186 15.93 -0.42 -7.68
C ALA A 186 16.74 -0.38 -8.98
N LEU A 187 16.30 -1.08 -10.02
CA LEU A 187 16.95 -1.06 -11.33
C LEU A 187 16.90 0.34 -11.96
N LEU A 188 15.74 0.99 -11.91
CA LEU A 188 15.56 2.33 -12.49
C LEU A 188 16.34 3.41 -11.73
N VAL A 189 16.36 3.36 -10.40
CA VAL A 189 17.14 4.28 -9.56
C VAL A 189 18.64 4.09 -9.81
N ALA A 190 19.13 2.84 -9.86
CA ALA A 190 20.53 2.56 -10.13
C ALA A 190 20.96 3.03 -11.54
N ALA A 191 20.10 2.83 -12.55
CA ALA A 191 20.35 3.31 -13.91
C ALA A 191 20.41 4.84 -13.98
N TYR A 192 19.51 5.53 -13.26
CA TYR A 192 19.52 6.99 -13.16
C TYR A 192 20.76 7.51 -12.43
N ASP A 193 21.19 6.86 -11.35
CA ASP A 193 22.41 7.22 -10.62
C ASP A 193 23.67 7.10 -11.49
N ALA A 194 23.73 6.07 -12.34
CA ALA A 194 24.81 5.91 -13.29
C ALA A 194 24.75 6.95 -14.42
N ARG A 195 23.54 7.25 -14.92
CA ARG A 195 23.30 8.14 -16.07
C ARG A 195 21.98 8.91 -15.87
N PRO A 196 22.04 10.14 -15.33
CA PRO A 196 20.85 10.95 -15.11
C PRO A 196 20.11 11.22 -16.43
N SER A 197 18.86 10.74 -16.52
CA SER A 197 18.02 10.90 -17.71
C SER A 197 16.55 10.97 -17.31
N GLU A 198 15.80 11.90 -17.91
CA GLU A 198 14.36 12.05 -17.69
C GLU A 198 13.56 10.81 -18.08
N MET A 199 14.09 9.99 -19.00
CA MET A 199 13.45 8.73 -19.39
C MET A 199 13.26 7.80 -18.19
N TYR A 200 14.24 7.73 -17.27
CA TYR A 200 14.13 6.86 -16.09
C TYR A 200 13.10 7.38 -15.10
N ILE A 201 12.95 8.70 -14.97
CA ILE A 201 11.91 9.30 -14.13
C ILE A 201 10.53 8.93 -14.67
N LYS A 202 10.31 9.08 -15.99
CA LYS A 202 9.05 8.67 -16.64
C LYS A 202 8.74 7.18 -16.45
N ARG A 203 9.75 6.32 -16.59
CA ARG A 203 9.59 4.86 -16.33
C ARG A 203 9.27 4.56 -14.88
N ILE A 204 9.82 5.32 -13.93
CA ILE A 204 9.46 5.20 -12.50
C ILE A 204 7.99 5.59 -12.31
N ASP A 205 7.53 6.68 -12.93
CA ASP A 205 6.12 7.10 -12.86
C ASP A 205 5.17 6.04 -13.45
N GLU A 206 5.52 5.46 -14.61
CA GLU A 206 4.77 4.37 -15.25
C GLU A 206 4.71 3.13 -14.35
N ALA A 207 5.85 2.73 -13.77
CA ALA A 207 5.92 1.59 -12.86
C ALA A 207 5.14 1.86 -11.55
N PHE A 208 5.15 3.09 -11.04
CA PHE A 208 4.31 3.51 -9.91
C PHE A 208 2.82 3.42 -10.25
N ALA A 209 2.42 3.90 -11.43
CA ALA A 209 1.02 3.85 -11.87
C ALA A 209 0.53 2.41 -12.00
N LYS A 210 1.34 1.52 -12.58
CA LYS A 210 1.05 0.08 -12.67
C LYS A 210 0.87 -0.54 -11.28
N ARG A 211 1.82 -0.30 -10.37
CA ARG A 211 1.73 -0.77 -8.97
C ARG A 211 0.49 -0.24 -8.27
N LYS A 212 0.12 1.02 -8.53
CA LYS A 212 -1.07 1.64 -7.92
C LYS A 212 -2.34 0.91 -8.34
N VAL A 213 -2.47 0.51 -9.61
CA VAL A 213 -3.63 -0.28 -10.08
C VAL A 213 -3.71 -1.63 -9.36
N ASP A 214 -2.58 -2.33 -9.22
CA ASP A 214 -2.51 -3.60 -8.49
C ASP A 214 -2.85 -3.41 -7.01
N GLN A 215 -2.31 -2.35 -6.41
CA GLN A 215 -2.57 -1.96 -5.03
C GLN A 215 -4.05 -1.63 -4.80
N ASP A 216 -4.66 -0.79 -5.64
CA ASP A 216 -6.04 -0.37 -5.50
C ASP A 216 -6.98 -1.57 -5.63
N THR A 217 -6.71 -2.49 -6.57
CA THR A 217 -7.47 -3.74 -6.73
C THR A 217 -7.45 -4.59 -5.44
N LEU A 218 -6.29 -4.69 -4.79
CA LEU A 218 -6.14 -5.44 -3.53
C LEU A 218 -6.74 -4.69 -2.33
N CYS A 219 -6.52 -3.38 -2.24
CA CYS A 219 -6.86 -2.56 -1.08
C CYS A 219 -8.34 -2.18 -1.02
N ILE A 220 -9.02 -2.04 -2.17
CA ILE A 220 -10.48 -1.86 -2.22
C ILE A 220 -11.18 -3.06 -1.59
N SER A 221 -10.65 -4.26 -1.84
CA SER A 221 -11.20 -5.50 -1.29
C SER A 221 -10.83 -5.68 0.19
N HIS A 222 -9.67 -5.15 0.60
CA HIS A 222 -9.03 -5.42 1.90
C HIS A 222 -8.25 -4.19 2.41
N PRO A 223 -8.93 -3.17 2.96
CA PRO A 223 -8.26 -1.97 3.47
C PRO A 223 -7.27 -2.26 4.62
N GLU A 224 -7.49 -3.35 5.37
CA GLU A 224 -6.64 -3.81 6.47
C GLU A 224 -5.23 -4.21 6.03
N LEU A 225 -5.04 -4.62 4.77
CA LEU A 225 -3.75 -5.11 4.29
C LEU A 225 -2.64 -4.05 4.45
N ILE A 226 -2.91 -2.79 4.12
CA ILE A 226 -1.88 -1.75 4.24
C ILE A 226 -1.45 -1.57 5.70
N SER A 227 -2.40 -1.62 6.63
CA SER A 227 -2.12 -1.44 8.06
C SER A 227 -1.29 -2.59 8.60
N ASN A 228 -1.63 -3.83 8.25
CA ASN A 228 -0.89 -5.03 8.67
C ASN A 228 0.55 -5.01 8.13
N MET A 229 0.76 -4.49 6.91
CA MET A 229 2.09 -4.48 6.29
C MET A 229 3.07 -3.49 6.93
N MET A 230 2.60 -2.50 7.69
CA MET A 230 3.49 -1.55 8.38
C MET A 230 4.25 -2.19 9.55
N VAL A 231 3.80 -3.34 10.05
CA VAL A 231 4.40 -4.03 11.21
C VAL A 231 5.07 -5.35 10.85
N ILE A 232 5.09 -5.72 9.57
CA ILE A 232 5.65 -6.99 9.10
C ILE A 232 7.00 -6.75 8.42
N ASN A 233 8.00 -7.54 8.79
CA ASN A 233 9.23 -7.64 8.04
C ASN A 233 8.96 -8.45 6.77
N LEU A 234 9.13 -7.83 5.60
CA LEU A 234 8.76 -8.41 4.31
C LEU A 234 9.66 -9.59 3.90
N GLU A 235 10.80 -9.78 4.55
CA GLU A 235 11.69 -10.95 4.34
C GLU A 235 11.27 -12.15 5.16
N THR A 236 11.04 -11.95 6.45
CA THR A 236 10.72 -13.04 7.40
C THR A 236 9.24 -13.39 7.40
N GLY A 237 8.38 -12.42 7.06
CA GLY A 237 6.93 -12.53 7.22
C GLY A 237 6.47 -12.43 8.67
N GLU A 238 7.37 -12.10 9.60
CA GLU A 238 7.07 -11.96 11.03
C GLU A 238 6.76 -10.51 11.39
N GLU A 239 5.95 -10.33 12.43
CA GLU A 239 5.73 -9.02 13.03
C GLU A 239 7.01 -8.55 13.73
N GLU A 240 7.66 -7.55 13.16
CA GLU A 240 8.92 -7.01 13.64
C GLU A 240 8.94 -5.49 13.44
N ALA A 241 9.26 -4.76 14.50
CA ALA A 241 9.43 -3.32 14.42
C ALA A 241 10.81 -2.96 13.82
N PRO A 242 10.89 -1.95 12.95
CA PRO A 242 12.18 -1.44 12.50
C PRO A 242 13.06 -0.97 13.68
N PRO A 243 14.39 -1.12 13.62
CA PRO A 243 15.30 -0.56 14.62
C PRO A 243 15.10 0.96 14.81
N ASP A 244 15.37 1.49 16.00
CA ASP A 244 15.10 2.91 16.34
C ASP A 244 15.74 3.93 15.38
N ASN A 245 16.93 3.63 14.85
CA ASN A 245 17.68 4.49 13.92
C ASN A 245 17.47 4.12 12.43
N PHE A 246 16.54 3.21 12.14
CA PHE A 246 16.30 2.71 10.79
C PHE A 246 15.86 3.84 9.86
N TRP A 247 14.85 4.60 10.26
CA TRP A 247 14.30 5.69 9.44
C TRP A 247 15.26 6.87 9.29
N GLU A 248 16.13 7.12 10.27
CA GLU A 248 17.21 8.11 10.14
C GLU A 248 18.19 7.70 9.03
N THR A 249 18.54 6.42 8.97
CA THR A 249 19.41 5.87 7.92
C THR A 249 18.76 5.98 6.54
N VAL A 250 17.46 5.70 6.44
CA VAL A 250 16.67 5.89 5.20
C VAL A 250 16.76 7.35 4.75
N VAL A 251 16.50 8.29 5.65
CA VAL A 251 16.50 9.74 5.36
C VAL A 251 17.88 10.25 4.94
N GLN A 252 18.96 9.79 5.59
CA GLN A 252 20.33 10.13 5.20
C GLN A 252 20.64 9.72 3.75
N GLY A 253 20.05 8.62 3.28
CA GLY A 253 20.20 8.14 1.90
C GLY A 253 19.49 8.98 0.84
N LEU A 254 18.55 9.84 1.21
CA LEU A 254 17.75 10.64 0.27
C LEU A 254 18.43 11.91 -0.20
N LYS A 255 19.44 12.42 0.52
CA LYS A 255 20.16 13.67 0.19
C LYS A 255 19.21 14.87 -0.03
N LEU A 256 18.23 15.03 0.87
CA LEU A 256 17.19 16.05 0.75
C LEU A 256 17.75 17.48 0.79
N SER A 257 17.14 18.37 0.00
CA SER A 257 17.45 19.80 0.03
C SER A 257 16.93 20.47 1.31
N PRO A 258 17.53 21.60 1.75
CA PRO A 258 17.02 22.36 2.91
C PRO A 258 15.56 22.79 2.76
N GLN A 259 15.12 23.09 1.53
CA GLN A 259 13.74 23.46 1.22
C GLN A 259 12.76 22.30 1.44
N GLN A 260 13.12 21.08 1.03
CA GLN A 260 12.30 19.89 1.26
C GLN A 260 12.20 19.54 2.74
N ILE A 261 13.30 19.70 3.49
CA ILE A 261 13.29 19.51 4.94
C ILE A 261 12.35 20.52 5.61
N ALA A 262 12.43 21.80 5.23
CA ALA A 262 11.53 22.84 5.73
C ALA A 262 10.06 22.53 5.38
N ALA A 263 9.78 22.12 4.15
CA ALA A 263 8.43 21.72 3.73
C ALA A 263 7.91 20.50 4.52
N SER A 264 8.77 19.51 4.77
CA SER A 264 8.44 18.33 5.57
C SER A 264 8.11 18.68 7.03
N ARG A 265 8.84 19.64 7.62
CA ARG A 265 8.53 20.17 8.97
C ARG A 265 7.15 20.83 9.02
N THR A 266 6.84 21.69 8.05
CA THR A 266 5.52 22.34 7.95
C THR A 266 4.41 21.31 7.76
N ALA A 267 4.63 20.32 6.91
CA ALA A 267 3.69 19.23 6.67
C ALA A 267 3.43 18.39 7.93
N LEU A 268 4.48 18.05 8.68
CA LEU A 268 4.40 17.34 9.95
C LEU A 268 3.65 18.15 11.02
N GLN A 269 3.89 19.46 11.06
CA GLN A 269 3.21 20.36 11.99
C GLN A 269 1.70 20.37 11.71
N LEU A 270 1.30 20.53 10.44
CA LEU A 270 -0.11 20.48 10.04
C LEU A 270 -0.77 19.14 10.37
N TYR A 271 -0.07 18.03 10.15
CA TYR A 271 -0.54 16.70 10.54
C TYR A 271 -0.77 16.61 12.06
N ARG A 272 0.20 17.06 12.87
CA ARG A 272 0.10 17.03 14.34
C ARG A 272 -1.07 17.85 14.85
N GLU A 273 -1.27 19.05 14.30
CA GLU A 273 -2.40 19.92 14.67
C GLU A 273 -3.75 19.24 14.41
N LYS A 274 -3.93 18.64 13.22
CA LYS A 274 -5.16 17.91 12.90
C LYS A 274 -5.34 16.66 13.76
N MET A 275 -4.28 15.87 13.93
CA MET A 275 -4.32 14.63 14.71
C MET A 275 -4.60 14.91 16.19
N GLN A 276 -4.10 16.02 16.74
CA GLN A 276 -4.37 16.42 18.12
C GLN A 276 -5.87 16.61 18.38
N VAL A 277 -6.61 17.22 17.44
CA VAL A 277 -8.07 17.40 17.54
C VAL A 277 -8.78 16.05 17.54
N VAL A 278 -8.44 15.17 16.59
CA VAL A 278 -9.02 13.83 16.48
C VAL A 278 -8.79 13.01 17.74
N LEU A 279 -7.57 13.03 18.28
CA LEU A 279 -7.23 12.29 19.50
C LEU A 279 -7.89 12.89 20.75
N ALA A 280 -8.07 14.21 20.83
CA ALA A 280 -8.77 14.85 21.95
C ALA A 280 -10.27 14.48 21.96
N GLU A 281 -10.89 14.49 20.78
CA GLU A 281 -12.27 14.04 20.60
C GLU A 281 -12.42 12.56 20.96
N ARG A 282 -11.52 11.69 20.47
CA ARG A 282 -11.50 10.26 20.83
C ARG A 282 -11.50 10.02 22.33
N ARG A 283 -10.63 10.72 23.06
CA ARG A 283 -10.56 10.59 24.53
C ARG A 283 -11.88 11.00 25.19
N THR A 284 -12.52 12.05 24.66
CA THR A 284 -13.81 12.52 25.17
C THR A 284 -14.92 11.50 24.91
N LEU A 285 -15.02 10.97 23.68
CA LEU A 285 -15.99 9.95 23.30
C LEU A 285 -15.79 8.65 24.09
N ALA A 286 -14.54 8.21 24.26
CA ALA A 286 -14.22 7.03 25.08
C ALA A 286 -14.66 7.20 26.54
N ALA A 287 -14.40 8.37 27.14
CA ALA A 287 -14.83 8.67 28.51
C ALA A 287 -16.37 8.72 28.64
N GLN A 288 -17.07 9.23 27.62
CA GLN A 288 -18.54 9.20 27.56
C GLN A 288 -19.07 7.77 27.49
N LEU A 289 -18.47 6.94 26.64
CA LEU A 289 -18.86 5.53 26.49
C LEU A 289 -18.68 4.77 27.81
N ASP A 290 -17.52 4.93 28.46
CA ASP A 290 -17.24 4.35 29.78
C ASP A 290 -18.24 4.83 30.84
N SER A 291 -18.62 6.11 30.80
CA SER A 291 -19.64 6.68 31.68
C SER A 291 -21.02 6.06 31.44
N CYS A 292 -21.46 5.92 30.18
CA CYS A 292 -22.73 5.30 29.82
C CYS A 292 -22.78 3.83 30.27
N MET A 293 -21.71 3.06 29.99
CA MET A 293 -21.60 1.67 30.44
C MET A 293 -21.62 1.55 31.97
N GLY A 294 -20.89 2.44 32.67
CA GLY A 294 -20.86 2.47 34.13
C GLY A 294 -22.19 2.85 34.76
N LEU A 295 -22.94 3.77 34.16
CA LEU A 295 -24.29 4.15 34.60
C LEU A 295 -25.28 3.01 34.38
N LEU A 296 -25.27 2.39 33.19
CA LEU A 296 -26.11 1.25 32.89
C LEU A 296 -25.89 0.11 33.89
N ALA A 297 -24.64 -0.27 34.14
CA ALA A 297 -24.30 -1.33 35.10
C ALA A 297 -24.80 -1.02 36.52
N ARG A 298 -24.69 0.24 36.98
CA ARG A 298 -25.19 0.66 38.30
C ARG A 298 -26.71 0.64 38.38
N GLU A 299 -27.40 1.12 37.35
CA GLU A 299 -28.86 1.16 37.32
C GLU A 299 -29.48 -0.24 37.13
N GLU A 300 -28.80 -1.15 36.45
CA GLU A 300 -29.16 -2.56 36.39
C GLU A 300 -29.04 -3.22 37.77
N ALA A 301 -27.92 -2.99 38.47
CA ALA A 301 -27.72 -3.50 39.83
C ALA A 301 -28.75 -2.95 40.83
N GLY A 302 -29.21 -1.72 40.62
CA GLY A 302 -30.27 -1.09 41.41
C GLY A 302 -31.70 -1.50 41.02
N GLY A 303 -31.89 -2.33 39.98
CA GLY A 303 -33.21 -2.73 39.50
C GLY A 303 -34.01 -1.62 38.81
N VAL A 304 -33.35 -0.53 38.41
CA VAL A 304 -33.98 0.60 37.70
C VAL A 304 -33.93 0.39 36.18
N ALA A 305 -32.82 -0.15 35.67
CA ALA A 305 -32.61 -0.42 34.24
C ALA A 305 -32.92 -1.89 33.85
N VAL A 306 -34.06 -2.40 34.30
CA VAL A 306 -34.55 -3.75 33.98
C VAL A 306 -34.76 -3.89 32.46
N PRO A 307 -34.58 -5.08 31.84
CA PRO A 307 -34.94 -5.28 30.44
C PRO A 307 -36.35 -4.77 30.09
N GLY A 308 -36.45 -3.97 29.02
CA GLY A 308 -37.69 -3.30 28.60
C GLY A 308 -38.05 -2.02 29.37
N SER A 309 -37.22 -1.60 30.33
CA SER A 309 -37.39 -0.29 30.95
C SER A 309 -36.97 0.82 30.00
N ARG A 310 -37.76 1.91 29.95
CA ARG A 310 -37.45 3.12 29.18
C ARG A 310 -36.06 3.69 29.51
N ARG A 311 -35.62 3.53 30.76
CA ARG A 311 -34.32 4.02 31.22
C ARG A 311 -33.16 3.22 30.62
N ARG A 312 -33.27 1.89 30.58
CA ARG A 312 -32.30 1.02 29.89
C ARG A 312 -32.22 1.38 28.41
N GLU A 313 -33.38 1.51 27.75
CA GLU A 313 -33.45 1.88 26.33
C GLU A 313 -32.76 3.22 26.05
N GLN A 314 -32.98 4.22 26.90
CA GLN A 314 -32.31 5.52 26.76
C GLN A 314 -30.78 5.40 26.87
N LEU A 315 -30.27 4.69 27.88
CA LEU A 315 -28.82 4.51 28.06
C LEU A 315 -28.20 3.70 26.91
N THR A 316 -28.91 2.70 26.39
CA THR A 316 -28.47 1.95 25.21
C THR A 316 -28.40 2.85 23.97
N LEU A 317 -29.41 3.70 23.75
CA LEU A 317 -29.40 4.65 22.63
C LEU A 317 -28.25 5.66 22.76
N GLU A 318 -28.01 6.23 23.95
CA GLU A 318 -26.87 7.11 24.20
C GLU A 318 -25.52 6.40 23.95
N MET A 319 -25.41 5.13 24.34
CA MET A 319 -24.23 4.30 24.09
C MET A 319 -24.01 4.04 22.59
N ASP A 320 -25.08 3.76 21.84
CA ASP A 320 -25.03 3.54 20.39
C ASP A 320 -24.64 4.82 19.64
N GLU A 321 -25.16 5.98 20.05
CA GLU A 321 -24.79 7.29 19.50
C GLU A 321 -23.30 7.60 19.72
N VAL A 322 -22.79 7.39 20.95
CA VAL A 322 -21.36 7.60 21.27
C VAL A 322 -20.47 6.60 20.49
N SER A 323 -20.92 5.36 20.33
CA SER A 323 -20.20 4.34 19.56
C SER A 323 -20.13 4.73 18.08
N SER A 324 -21.23 5.20 17.50
CA SER A 324 -21.25 5.72 16.12
C SER A 324 -20.32 6.92 15.95
N ALA A 325 -20.31 7.85 16.90
CA ALA A 325 -19.40 8.99 16.87
C ALA A 325 -17.92 8.56 16.98
N LEU A 326 -17.62 7.50 17.74
CA LEU A 326 -16.29 6.94 17.84
C LEU A 326 -15.84 6.32 16.50
N ASP A 327 -16.72 5.63 15.79
CA ASP A 327 -16.44 5.10 14.45
C ASP A 327 -16.16 6.23 13.43
N GLU A 328 -16.92 7.32 13.47
CA GLU A 328 -16.67 8.50 12.64
C GLU A 328 -15.32 9.16 12.96
N ASN A 329 -14.96 9.21 14.25
CA ASN A 329 -13.66 9.71 14.70
C ASN A 329 -12.51 8.80 14.24
N VAL A 330 -12.67 7.47 14.25
CA VAL A 330 -11.70 6.52 13.67
C VAL A 330 -11.55 6.75 12.16
N ALA A 331 -12.65 6.99 11.44
CA ALA A 331 -12.59 7.37 10.03
C ALA A 331 -11.85 8.71 9.83
N ALA A 332 -12.02 9.68 10.74
CA ALA A 332 -11.30 10.95 10.72
C ALA A 332 -9.79 10.80 10.98
N GLU A 333 -9.39 9.89 11.88
CA GLU A 333 -7.99 9.51 12.08
C GLU A 333 -7.40 8.90 10.80
N GLY A 334 -8.13 7.97 10.17
CA GLY A 334 -7.73 7.36 8.90
C GLY A 334 -7.48 8.39 7.80
N ARG A 335 -8.40 9.36 7.63
CA ARG A 335 -8.25 10.48 6.69
C ARG A 335 -7.05 11.37 7.05
N THR A 336 -6.85 11.66 8.33
CA THR A 336 -5.72 12.48 8.79
C THR A 336 -4.37 11.78 8.55
N THR A 337 -4.32 10.46 8.73
CA THR A 337 -3.14 9.64 8.42
C THR A 337 -2.89 9.55 6.92
N ALA A 338 -3.95 9.49 6.11
CA ALA A 338 -3.84 9.56 4.66
C ALA A 338 -3.20 10.88 4.18
N LEU A 339 -3.46 12.01 4.85
CA LEU A 339 -2.79 13.28 4.54
C LEU A 339 -1.26 13.18 4.64
N ALA A 340 -0.72 12.46 5.65
CA ALA A 340 0.73 12.28 5.77
C ALA A 340 1.30 11.48 4.58
N ARG A 341 0.55 10.51 4.06
CA ARG A 341 0.91 9.76 2.85
C ARG A 341 0.81 10.61 1.59
N ASP A 342 -0.23 11.44 1.49
CA ASP A 342 -0.41 12.35 0.36
C ASP A 342 0.68 13.43 0.33
N LEU A 343 1.18 13.85 1.49
CA LEU A 343 2.34 14.75 1.61
C LEU A 343 3.62 14.12 1.03
N LEU A 344 3.85 12.81 1.22
CA LEU A 344 4.96 12.10 0.55
C LEU A 344 4.79 11.99 -0.96
N ARG A 345 3.54 11.99 -1.44
CA ARG A 345 3.19 11.96 -2.87
C ARG A 345 3.03 13.35 -3.48
N SER A 346 3.11 14.39 -2.66
CA SER A 346 3.07 15.77 -3.11
C SER A 346 4.39 16.15 -3.76
N ASN A 347 4.40 17.34 -4.33
CA ASN A 347 5.56 18.02 -4.90
C ASN A 347 6.70 18.33 -3.90
N ILE A 348 6.62 17.85 -2.65
CA ILE A 348 7.76 17.83 -1.71
C ILE A 348 8.82 16.81 -2.18
N PHE A 349 8.39 15.65 -2.68
CA PHE A 349 9.30 14.60 -3.14
C PHE A 349 9.06 14.31 -4.62
N SER A 350 10.15 14.22 -5.37
CA SER A 350 10.13 13.69 -6.72
C SER A 350 9.80 12.20 -6.72
N ALA A 351 9.28 11.68 -7.84
CA ALA A 351 9.04 10.25 -8.01
C ALA A 351 10.30 9.40 -7.76
N MET A 352 11.47 9.93 -8.12
CA MET A 352 12.77 9.33 -7.85
C MET A 352 13.04 9.18 -6.35
N GLU A 353 12.76 10.20 -5.55
CA GLU A 353 12.93 10.16 -4.10
C GLU A 353 11.93 9.19 -3.44
N VAL A 354 10.68 9.16 -3.90
CA VAL A 354 9.68 8.19 -3.41
C VAL A 354 10.09 6.76 -3.73
N ALA A 355 10.67 6.52 -4.91
CA ALA A 355 11.25 5.23 -5.27
C ALA A 355 12.42 4.87 -4.34
N ARG A 356 13.34 5.81 -4.06
CA ARG A 356 14.44 5.60 -3.10
C ARG A 356 13.95 5.31 -1.69
N ILE A 357 12.95 6.03 -1.19
CA ILE A 357 12.33 5.75 0.11
C ILE A 357 11.87 4.29 0.14
N SER A 358 11.17 3.83 -0.90
CA SER A 358 10.70 2.44 -0.98
C SER A 358 11.86 1.44 -0.91
N ILE A 359 12.93 1.65 -1.69
CA ILE A 359 14.09 0.75 -1.75
C ILE A 359 14.86 0.73 -0.42
N LEU A 360 15.11 1.91 0.15
CA LEU A 360 15.88 2.06 1.39
C LEU A 360 15.13 1.56 2.62
N SER A 361 13.79 1.56 2.58
CA SER A 361 12.96 1.06 3.68
C SER A 361 12.93 -0.46 3.78
N TYR A 362 13.36 -1.18 2.75
CA TYR A 362 13.39 -2.63 2.77
C TYR A 362 14.37 -3.14 3.86
N PRO A 363 13.96 -4.12 4.72
CA PRO A 363 12.85 -5.07 4.52
C PRO A 363 11.49 -4.63 5.08
N TYR A 364 11.35 -3.40 5.56
CA TYR A 364 10.09 -2.87 6.10
C TYR A 364 9.29 -2.12 5.04
N PHE A 365 7.96 -2.08 5.19
CA PHE A 365 7.15 -1.19 4.38
C PHE A 365 7.35 0.26 4.82
N PRO A 366 7.46 1.24 3.89
CA PRO A 366 7.69 2.64 4.23
C PRO A 366 6.62 3.22 5.16
N ASP A 367 7.00 3.51 6.40
CA ASP A 367 6.18 4.30 7.32
C ASP A 367 6.35 5.78 6.98
N CYS A 368 5.31 6.33 6.37
CA CYS A 368 5.32 7.71 5.89
C CYS A 368 5.55 8.72 7.02
N LEU A 369 4.96 8.46 8.19
CA LEU A 369 5.04 9.35 9.33
C LEU A 369 6.40 9.25 10.02
N ALA A 370 6.96 8.04 10.13
CA ALA A 370 8.29 7.84 10.68
C ALA A 370 9.38 8.48 9.79
N VAL A 371 9.25 8.37 8.47
CA VAL A 371 10.14 9.04 7.50
C VAL A 371 10.04 10.56 7.66
N ILE A 372 8.84 11.16 7.59
CA ILE A 372 8.66 12.61 7.72
C ILE A 372 9.17 13.12 9.09
N THR A 373 8.92 12.36 10.17
CA THR A 373 9.41 12.71 11.51
C THR A 373 10.93 12.70 11.57
N SER A 374 11.58 11.69 10.96
CA SER A 374 13.04 11.59 10.88
C SER A 374 13.64 12.73 10.05
N ILE A 375 12.99 13.12 8.95
CA ILE A 375 13.38 14.31 8.16
C ILE A 375 13.31 15.57 9.01
N ALA A 376 12.21 15.77 9.74
CA ALA A 376 12.00 16.95 10.57
C ALA A 376 13.06 17.08 11.67
N ASN A 377 13.50 15.95 12.24
CA ASN A 377 14.49 15.87 13.32
C ASN A 377 15.94 15.99 12.84
N THR A 378 16.20 15.88 11.52
CA THR A 378 17.55 16.02 10.98
C THR A 378 18.05 17.45 11.25
N GLN A 379 19.03 17.60 12.14
CA GLN A 379 19.72 18.87 12.38
C GLN A 379 20.63 19.15 11.18
N MET A 380 20.42 20.31 10.54
CA MET A 380 21.29 20.81 9.47
C MET A 380 22.41 21.66 10.05
#